data_AF-G2R2Z3-F1
#
_entry.id   AF-G2R2Z3-F1
#
_cell.length_a   1.000
_cell.length_b   1.000
_cell.length_c   1.000
_cell.angle_alpha   90.00
_cell.angle_beta   90.00
_cell.angle_gamma   90.00
#
_symmetry.space_group_name_H-M   'P 1'
#
loop_
_entity.id
_entity.type
_entity.pdbx_description
1 polymer ?
#
loop_
_entity_poly.entity_id
_entity_poly.type
_entity_poly.pdbx_seq_one_letter_code
_entity_poly.pdbx_strand_id
1 'polypeptide(L)'
;MVSAAWDQAGAVAEQVRRLNLSFPTAVAATPDDGVRVTASVLLVPLQTRLEVVLGLAAAADGGEGNRNGNENGSGDGMLDVIVTPEVRVVYGEQFNAGKMTELLAGRIGGPVGGGKDGGKMVGWDEAVLELYKKLLAKAKQRR
;
A
#
# COMPACT_ATOMS: atom_id res chain seq x y z
N MET A 1 15.28 12.36 -15.05
CA MET A 1 15.39 12.34 -13.57
C MET A 1 14.26 13.09 -12.84
N VAL A 2 14.16 14.42 -12.87
CA VAL A 2 13.16 15.15 -12.06
C VAL A 2 11.70 14.89 -12.49
N SER A 3 11.42 14.84 -13.80
CA SER A 3 10.07 14.60 -14.32
C SER A 3 9.49 13.25 -13.88
N ALA A 4 10.27 12.17 -14.02
CA ALA A 4 9.85 10.83 -13.62
C ALA A 4 9.53 10.73 -12.12
N ALA A 5 10.33 11.39 -11.27
CA ALA A 5 10.07 11.46 -9.83
C ALA A 5 8.78 12.24 -9.52
N TRP A 6 8.49 13.33 -10.26
CA TRP A 6 7.22 14.06 -10.13
C TRP A 6 6.02 13.25 -10.61
N ASP A 7 6.16 12.51 -11.69
CA ASP A 7 5.09 11.63 -12.21
C ASP A 7 4.75 10.55 -11.19
N GLN A 8 5.77 9.96 -10.56
CA GLN A 8 5.59 8.96 -9.50
C GLN A 8 5.01 9.56 -8.22
N ALA A 9 5.46 10.74 -7.81
CA ALA A 9 4.84 11.46 -6.69
C ALA A 9 3.37 11.79 -6.98
N GLY A 10 3.03 12.17 -8.22
CA GLY A 10 1.67 12.37 -8.68
C GLY A 10 0.84 11.09 -8.63
N ALA A 11 1.41 9.95 -9.04
CA ALA A 11 0.76 8.65 -8.95
C ALA A 11 0.47 8.25 -7.49
N VAL A 12 1.43 8.45 -6.58
CA VAL A 12 1.24 8.23 -5.13
C VAL A 12 0.15 9.15 -4.58
N ALA A 13 0.19 10.44 -4.91
CA ALA A 13 -0.81 11.42 -4.47
C ALA A 13 -2.23 11.03 -4.93
N GLU A 14 -2.37 10.52 -6.16
CA GLU A 14 -3.66 10.02 -6.66
C GLU A 14 -4.14 8.77 -5.92
N GLN A 15 -3.24 7.85 -5.55
CA GLN A 15 -3.61 6.70 -4.70
C GLN A 15 -4.10 7.15 -3.32
N VAL A 16 -3.37 8.07 -2.67
CA VAL A 16 -3.76 8.65 -1.38
C VAL A 16 -5.11 9.36 -1.48
N ARG A 17 -5.34 10.13 -2.55
CA ARG A 17 -6.60 10.82 -2.80
C ARG A 17 -7.76 9.84 -2.91
N ARG A 18 -7.63 8.78 -3.70
CA ARG A 18 -8.67 7.74 -3.84
C ARG A 18 -8.95 7.02 -2.53
N LEU A 19 -7.89 6.72 -1.78
CA LEU A 19 -8.03 6.09 -0.47
C LEU A 19 -8.80 7.01 0.49
N ASN A 20 -8.47 8.30 0.52
CA ASN A 20 -9.14 9.30 1.36
C ASN A 20 -10.62 9.52 1.00
N LEU A 21 -10.99 9.36 -0.28
CA LEU A 21 -12.40 9.41 -0.70
C LEU A 21 -13.20 8.21 -0.20
N SER A 22 -12.55 7.07 0.05
CA SER A 22 -13.21 5.83 0.47
C SER A 22 -13.18 5.63 1.99
N PHE A 23 -12.08 6.04 2.63
CA PHE A 23 -11.81 5.83 4.04
C PHE A 23 -11.11 7.07 4.61
N PRO A 24 -11.48 7.56 5.80
CA PRO A 24 -10.75 8.65 6.45
C PRO A 24 -9.25 8.34 6.53
N THR A 25 -8.44 9.17 5.88
CA THR A 25 -7.01 8.91 5.69
C THR A 25 -6.17 10.06 6.24
N ALA A 26 -5.13 9.72 6.99
CA ALA A 26 -4.12 10.66 7.50
C ALA A 26 -2.76 10.36 6.87
N VAL A 27 -1.96 11.40 6.63
CA VAL A 27 -0.59 11.29 6.09
C VAL A 27 0.37 11.97 7.05
N ALA A 28 1.48 11.31 7.37
CA ALA A 28 2.52 11.84 8.24
C ALA A 28 3.91 11.45 7.73
N ALA A 29 4.88 12.37 7.82
CA ALA A 29 6.28 12.04 7.61
C ALA A 29 6.79 11.15 8.76
N THR A 30 7.71 10.24 8.45
CA THR A 30 8.38 9.40 9.44
C THR A 30 9.82 9.88 9.69
N PRO A 31 10.40 9.63 10.89
CA PRO A 31 11.75 10.10 11.22
C PRO A 31 12.87 9.53 10.35
N ASP A 32 12.61 8.41 9.68
CA ASP A 32 13.49 7.67 8.77
C ASP A 32 13.35 8.13 7.30
N ASP A 33 12.93 9.38 7.08
CA ASP A 33 12.78 9.99 5.76
C ASP A 33 11.74 9.28 4.85
N GLY A 34 10.74 8.69 5.49
CA GLY A 34 9.61 8.03 4.83
C GLY A 34 8.30 8.80 5.00
N VAL A 35 7.25 8.25 4.40
CA VAL A 35 5.88 8.77 4.55
C VAL A 35 4.97 7.63 4.99
N ARG A 36 4.13 7.89 5.97
CA ARG A 36 3.11 6.97 6.45
C ARG A 36 1.73 7.48 6.06
N VAL A 37 0.97 6.64 5.35
CA VAL A 37 -0.44 6.88 5.02
C VAL A 37 -1.28 5.93 5.85
N THR A 38 -2.22 6.44 6.65
CA THR A 38 -3.05 5.64 7.55
C THR A 38 -4.52 5.81 7.20
N ALA A 39 -5.16 4.76 6.72
CA ALA A 39 -6.60 4.71 6.46
C ALA A 39 -7.34 4.03 7.61
N SER A 40 -8.36 4.69 8.14
CA SER A 40 -9.24 4.14 9.18
C SER A 40 -10.44 3.42 8.56
N VAL A 41 -10.58 2.13 8.86
CA VAL A 41 -11.68 1.28 8.37
C VAL A 41 -12.56 0.89 9.54
N LEU A 42 -13.85 1.25 9.46
CA LEU A 42 -14.85 0.93 10.48
C LEU A 42 -15.80 -0.16 9.99
N LEU A 43 -15.79 -1.31 10.66
CA LEU A 43 -16.73 -2.40 10.44
C LEU A 43 -17.94 -2.21 11.35
N VAL A 44 -18.89 -1.38 10.93
CA VAL A 44 -20.05 -0.97 11.75
C VAL A 44 -20.81 -2.14 12.41
N PRO A 45 -21.17 -3.24 11.69
CA PRO A 45 -21.91 -4.34 12.30
C PRO A 45 -21.15 -5.09 13.41
N LEU A 46 -19.83 -4.93 13.44
CA LEU A 46 -18.92 -5.59 14.38
C LEU A 46 -18.39 -4.65 15.45
N GLN A 47 -18.75 -3.37 15.41
CA GLN A 47 -18.17 -2.34 16.28
C GLN A 47 -16.63 -2.42 16.33
N THR A 48 -16.02 -2.73 15.19
CA THR A 48 -14.58 -2.99 15.08
C THR A 48 -13.95 -1.93 14.20
N ARG A 49 -12.90 -1.29 14.72
CA ARG A 49 -12.08 -0.34 13.95
C ARG A 49 -10.70 -0.93 13.75
N LEU A 50 -10.25 -0.87 12.50
CA LEU A 50 -8.90 -1.22 12.11
C LEU A 50 -8.25 -0.08 11.33
N GLU A 51 -6.94 -0.02 11.40
CA GLU A 51 -6.11 0.93 10.66
C GLU A 51 -5.28 0.15 9.64
N VAL A 52 -5.33 0.62 8.40
CA VAL A 52 -4.42 0.19 7.34
C VAL A 52 -3.34 1.24 7.23
N VAL A 53 -2.12 0.86 7.55
CA VAL A 53 -0.93 1.72 7.50
C VAL A 53 -0.13 1.33 6.27
N LEU A 54 0.16 2.30 5.40
CA LEU A 54 1.03 2.14 4.24
C LEU A 54 2.29 2.96 4.50
N GLY A 55 3.40 2.27 4.73
CA GLY A 55 4.72 2.88 4.79
C GLY A 55 5.27 3.06 3.38
N LEU A 56 5.68 4.28 3.05
CA LEU A 56 6.31 4.65 1.79
C LEU A 56 7.77 4.98 2.08
N ALA A 57 8.67 4.25 1.44
CA ALA A 57 10.10 4.50 1.53
C ALA A 57 10.68 4.59 0.13
N ALA A 58 11.66 5.47 -0.05
CA ALA A 58 12.49 5.47 -1.24
C ALA A 58 13.34 4.19 -1.26
N ALA A 59 13.26 3.40 -2.33
CA ALA A 59 14.29 2.44 -2.64
C ALA A 59 15.50 3.25 -3.14
N ALA A 60 16.48 3.47 -2.27
CA ALA A 60 17.78 3.89 -2.76
C ALA A 60 18.35 2.73 -3.58
N ASP A 61 18.55 2.95 -4.89
CA ASP A 61 19.43 2.11 -5.69
C ASP A 61 20.86 2.33 -5.19
N GLY A 62 21.18 1.66 -4.08
CA GLY A 62 22.55 1.51 -3.60
C GLY A 62 23.25 0.59 -4.58
N GLY A 63 23.94 1.17 -5.56
CA GLY A 63 24.71 0.41 -6.54
C GLY A 63 25.69 -0.55 -5.86
N GLU A 64 25.43 -1.84 -6.00
CA GLU A 64 26.40 -2.94 -6.10
C GLU A 64 25.62 -4.27 -6.29
N GLY A 65 25.38 -4.66 -7.55
CA GLY A 65 25.02 -6.05 -7.86
C GLY A 65 23.82 -6.30 -8.76
N ASN A 66 23.84 -5.82 -10.00
CA ASN A 66 23.36 -6.63 -11.13
C ASN A 66 24.06 -6.23 -12.44
N ARG A 67 25.31 -6.67 -12.59
CA ARG A 67 26.04 -6.68 -13.88
C ARG A 67 25.79 -7.99 -14.65
N ASN A 68 24.56 -8.50 -14.68
CA ASN A 68 24.23 -9.55 -15.65
C ASN A 68 23.45 -8.91 -16.79
N GLY A 69 24.16 -8.80 -17.92
CA GLY A 69 23.74 -8.09 -19.12
C GLY A 69 22.41 -8.58 -19.65
N ASN A 70 21.49 -7.63 -19.79
CA ASN A 70 20.56 -7.59 -20.90
C ASN A 70 20.52 -6.14 -21.39
N GLU A 71 21.22 -5.93 -22.50
CA GLU A 71 21.40 -4.65 -23.18
C GLU A 71 20.14 -4.30 -23.97
N ASN A 72 19.02 -4.07 -23.27
CA ASN A 72 17.81 -3.47 -23.82
C ASN A 72 16.89 -3.02 -22.67
N GLY A 73 17.15 -1.83 -22.14
CA GLY A 73 16.29 -1.21 -21.14
C GLY A 73 16.94 0.04 -20.59
N SER A 74 16.52 1.19 -21.12
CA SER A 74 16.72 2.55 -20.62
C SER A 74 17.24 2.63 -19.19
N GLY A 75 18.56 2.65 -19.05
CA GLY A 75 19.23 2.95 -17.78
C GLY A 75 19.14 4.43 -17.47
N ASP A 76 18.36 4.79 -16.47
CA ASP A 76 18.51 6.01 -15.68
C ASP A 76 17.94 5.70 -14.28
N GLY A 77 18.72 5.89 -13.22
CA GLY A 77 18.38 5.49 -11.85
C GLY A 77 17.05 6.07 -11.38
N MET A 78 15.99 5.29 -11.52
CA MET A 78 14.63 5.68 -11.17
C MET A 78 14.43 5.47 -9.66
N LEU A 79 14.04 6.55 -8.96
CA LEU A 79 13.69 6.53 -7.55
C LEU A 79 12.45 5.66 -7.36
N ASP A 80 12.62 4.39 -7.06
CA ASP A 80 11.49 3.51 -6.82
C ASP A 80 10.90 3.76 -5.42
N VAL A 81 9.58 3.69 -5.30
CA VAL A 81 8.88 3.90 -4.02
C VAL A 81 8.35 2.54 -3.60
N ILE A 82 8.86 2.04 -2.48
CA ILE A 82 8.41 0.79 -1.89
C ILE A 82 7.25 1.09 -0.97
N VAL A 83 6.14 0.38 -1.19
CA VAL A 83 4.97 0.42 -0.31
C VAL A 83 4.94 -0.81 0.58
N THR A 84 4.98 -0.58 1.89
CA THR A 84 4.89 -1.64 2.92
C THR A 84 3.56 -1.49 3.67
N PRO A 85 2.55 -2.33 3.38
CA PRO A 85 1.30 -2.31 4.12
C PRO A 85 1.44 -3.00 5.48
N GLU A 86 0.66 -2.53 6.46
CA GLU A 86 0.49 -3.09 7.78
C GLU A 86 -0.96 -2.88 8.21
N VAL A 87 -1.58 -3.86 8.86
CA VAL A 87 -2.93 -3.74 9.42
C VAL A 87 -2.89 -3.85 10.93
N ARG A 88 -3.57 -2.94 11.61
CA ARG A 88 -3.70 -2.92 13.08
C ARG A 88 -5.17 -2.90 13.47
N VAL A 89 -5.54 -3.70 14.47
CA VAL A 89 -6.89 -3.61 15.08
C VAL A 89 -6.80 -2.60 16.22
N VAL A 90 -7.58 -1.52 16.14
CA VAL A 90 -7.61 -0.47 17.17
C VAL A 90 -8.52 -0.89 18.31
N TYR A 91 -9.71 -1.38 17.99
CA TYR A 91 -10.67 -1.93 18.96
C TYR A 91 -11.69 -2.84 18.27
N GLY A 92 -12.37 -3.67 19.06
CA GLY A 92 -13.44 -4.56 18.61
C GLY A 92 -13.00 -6.03 18.50
N GLU A 93 -13.49 -6.73 17.47
CA GLU A 93 -13.16 -8.13 17.23
C GLU A 93 -11.67 -8.30 16.87
N GLN A 94 -11.04 -9.30 17.49
CA GLN A 94 -9.66 -9.66 17.25
C GLN A 94 -9.54 -10.41 15.92
N PHE A 95 -9.43 -9.65 14.83
CA PHE A 95 -9.02 -10.19 13.53
C PHE A 95 -7.52 -10.49 13.51
N ASN A 96 -7.12 -11.49 12.73
CA ASN A 96 -5.70 -11.81 12.56
C ASN A 96 -5.02 -10.74 11.69
N ALA A 97 -4.38 -9.77 12.34
CA ALA A 97 -3.66 -8.66 11.72
C ALA A 97 -2.58 -9.10 10.73
N GLY A 98 -1.85 -10.18 11.04
CA GLY A 98 -0.83 -10.74 10.14
C GLY A 98 -1.41 -11.18 8.81
N LYS A 99 -2.50 -11.97 8.84
CA LYS A 99 -3.18 -12.43 7.62
C LYS A 99 -3.79 -11.29 6.80
N MET A 100 -4.30 -10.25 7.46
CA MET A 100 -4.80 -9.05 6.76
C MET A 100 -3.67 -8.28 6.09
N THR A 101 -2.52 -8.18 6.76
CA THR A 101 -1.30 -7.55 6.23
C THR A 101 -0.76 -8.30 5.02
N GLU A 102 -0.65 -9.62 5.10
CA GLU A 102 -0.21 -10.48 3.97
C GLU A 102 -1.13 -10.33 2.75
N LEU A 103 -2.44 -10.26 2.96
CA LEU A 103 -3.41 -10.04 1.88
C LEU A 103 -3.16 -8.69 1.19
N LEU A 104 -2.97 -7.62 1.96
CA LEU A 104 -2.68 -6.30 1.40
C LEU A 104 -1.30 -6.25 0.74
N ALA A 105 -0.28 -6.91 1.30
CA ALA A 105 1.04 -7.01 0.69
C ALA A 105 0.99 -7.69 -0.69
N GLY A 106 0.18 -8.74 -0.86
CA GLY A 106 -0.03 -9.38 -2.16
C GLY A 106 -0.83 -8.55 -3.18
N ARG A 107 -1.44 -7.42 -2.77
CA ARG A 107 -2.25 -6.55 -3.65
C ARG A 107 -1.60 -5.19 -3.91
N ILE A 108 -0.95 -4.63 -2.89
CA ILE A 108 -0.39 -3.28 -2.86
C ILE A 108 1.14 -3.30 -2.82
N GLY A 109 1.74 -4.34 -2.23
CA GLY A 109 3.17 -4.38 -1.96
C GLY A 109 4.02 -4.44 -3.22
N GLY A 110 5.04 -3.58 -3.28
CA GLY A 110 6.00 -3.51 -4.38
C GLY A 110 6.29 -2.09 -4.88
N PRO A 111 7.07 -1.98 -5.97
CA PRO A 111 7.35 -0.74 -6.69
C PRO A 111 6.07 -0.01 -7.12
N VAL A 112 5.98 1.29 -6.83
CA VAL A 112 4.89 2.12 -7.38
C VAL A 112 5.09 2.29 -8.89
N GLY A 113 4.35 1.51 -9.68
CA GLY A 113 4.40 1.53 -11.15
C GLY A 113 5.04 0.32 -11.80
N GLY A 114 5.58 -0.63 -11.01
CA GLY A 114 6.22 -1.85 -11.50
C GLY A 114 5.56 -3.12 -10.96
N GLY A 115 4.41 -3.48 -11.52
CA GLY A 115 3.81 -4.79 -11.25
C GLY A 115 4.70 -5.90 -11.81
N LYS A 116 5.26 -6.76 -10.96
CA LYS A 116 6.11 -7.89 -11.36
C LYS A 116 5.39 -8.97 -12.17
N ASP A 117 4.05 -8.98 -12.20
CA ASP A 117 3.27 -10.05 -12.81
C ASP A 117 2.10 -9.53 -13.65
N GLY A 118 2.36 -8.79 -14.74
CA GLY A 118 1.40 -8.60 -15.86
C GLY A 118 -0.05 -8.23 -15.50
N GLY A 119 -0.24 -7.71 -14.30
CA GLY A 119 -1.48 -7.79 -13.54
C GLY A 119 -1.85 -6.39 -13.14
N LYS A 120 -3.08 -6.01 -13.49
CA LYS A 120 -3.65 -4.68 -13.28
C LYS A 120 -3.28 -4.17 -11.88
N MET A 121 -2.48 -3.11 -11.80
CA MET A 121 -2.16 -2.46 -10.53
C MET A 121 -3.47 -2.04 -9.87
N VAL A 122 -3.86 -2.73 -8.80
CA VAL A 122 -5.09 -2.46 -8.07
C VAL A 122 -4.88 -1.19 -7.26
N GLY A 123 -5.84 -0.26 -7.29
CA GLY A 123 -5.78 0.95 -6.48
C GLY A 123 -5.72 0.63 -4.99
N TRP A 124 -5.02 1.42 -4.18
CA TRP A 124 -4.95 1.19 -2.73
C TRP A 124 -6.34 1.17 -2.09
N ASP A 125 -7.24 2.01 -2.60
CA ASP A 125 -8.65 2.07 -2.25
C ASP A 125 -9.39 0.76 -2.54
N GLU A 126 -9.19 0.18 -3.71
CA GLU A 126 -9.84 -1.07 -4.13
C GLU A 126 -9.33 -2.26 -3.28
N ALA A 127 -8.03 -2.31 -2.98
CA ALA A 127 -7.45 -3.33 -2.12
C ALA A 127 -7.99 -3.25 -0.68
N VAL A 128 -8.09 -2.05 -0.10
CA VAL A 128 -8.67 -1.84 1.24
C VAL A 128 -10.17 -2.14 1.23
N LEU A 129 -10.90 -1.80 0.15
CA LEU A 129 -12.31 -2.13 -0.01
C LEU A 129 -12.56 -3.64 -0.12
N GLU A 130 -11.68 -4.37 -0.81
CA GLU A 130 -11.74 -5.84 -0.87
C GLU A 130 -11.55 -6.45 0.53
N LEU A 131 -10.57 -5.96 1.29
CA LEU A 131 -10.36 -6.38 2.67
C LEU A 131 -11.62 -6.10 3.51
N TYR A 132 -12.19 -4.90 3.43
CA TYR A 132 -13.44 -4.53 4.11
C TYR A 132 -14.57 -5.51 3.81
N LYS A 133 -14.82 -5.81 2.52
CA LYS A 133 -15.86 -6.76 2.10
C LYS A 133 -15.63 -8.17 2.64
N LYS A 134 -14.38 -8.65 2.61
CA LYS A 134 -14.01 -9.98 3.15
C LYS A 134 -14.25 -10.08 4.65
N LEU A 135 -13.91 -9.05 5.41
CA LEU A 135 -14.12 -9.03 6.86
C LEU A 135 -15.62 -9.02 7.20
N LEU A 136 -16.42 -8.22 6.49
CA LEU A 136 -17.88 -8.23 6.66
C LEU A 136 -18.52 -9.57 6.30
N ALA A 137 -18.10 -10.19 5.20
CA ALA A 137 -18.64 -11.50 4.80
C ALA A 137 -18.33 -12.58 5.84
N LYS A 138 -17.10 -12.61 6.35
CA LYS A 138 -16.69 -13.56 7.39
C LYS A 138 -17.42 -13.34 8.71
N ALA A 139 -17.69 -12.08 9.07
CA ALA A 139 -18.51 -11.75 10.23
C ALA A 139 -19.96 -12.21 10.09
N LYS A 140 -20.55 -12.07 8.90
CA LYS A 140 -21.91 -12.56 8.63
C LYS A 140 -22.01 -14.08 8.76
N GLN A 141 -20.97 -14.83 8.38
CA GLN A 141 -20.94 -16.30 8.51
C GLN A 141 -20.77 -16.80 9.95
N ARG A 142 -20.31 -15.94 10.87
CA ARG A 142 -20.12 -16.28 12.29
C ARG A 142 -21.35 -16.01 13.16
N ARG A 143 -22.36 -15.33 12.62
CA ARG A 143 -23.68 -15.14 13.25
C ARG A 143 -24.65 -16.20 12.76
#